data_AF-Q9HFA8-F1
#
_entry.id   AF-Q9HFA8-F1
#
_cell.length_a   1.000
_cell.length_b   1.000
_cell.length_c   1.000
_cell.angle_alpha   90.00
_cell.angle_beta   90.00
_cell.angle_gamma   90.00
#
_symmetry.space_group_name_H-M   'P 1'
#
loop_
_entity.id
_entity.type
_entity.pdbx_description
1 polymer ?
#
loop_
_entity_poly.entity_id
_entity_poly.type
_entity_poly.pdbx_seq_one_letter_code
_entity_poly.pdbx_strand_id
1 'polypeptide(L)' 'MIAEACLALNYGASAQDVADTCHAHPTLSEAFKEAAMAAHGQPINF' A
#
# COMPACT_ATOMS: atom_id res chain seq x y z
N MET A 1 1.97 5.54 7.08
CA MET A 1 2.77 4.58 6.29
C MET A 1 3.81 3.80 7.07
N ILE A 2 4.72 4.42 7.84
CA ILE A 2 5.88 3.64 8.31
C ILE A 2 5.50 2.47 9.23
N ALA A 3 4.52 2.67 10.12
CA ALA A 3 4.00 1.59 10.96
C ALA A 3 3.36 0.45 10.15
N GLU A 4 2.63 0.79 9.09
CA GLU A 4 2.00 -0.18 8.18
C GLU A 4 3.05 -0.94 7.37
N ALA A 5 4.06 -0.26 6.84
CA ALA A 5 5.18 -0.88 6.15
C ALA A 5 5.97 -1.83 7.07
N CYS A 6 6.23 -1.43 8.32
CA CYS A 6 6.85 -2.29 9.31
C CYS A 6 5.99 -3.52 9.62
N LEU A 7 4.66 -3.36 9.72
CA LEU A 7 3.74 -4.46 9.94
C LEU A 7 3.75 -5.43 8.75
N ALA A 8 3.65 -4.91 7.52
CA ALA A 8 3.71 -5.69 6.30
C ALA A 8 5.02 -6.50 6.21
N LEU A 9 6.16 -5.87 6.49
CA LEU A 9 7.47 -6.56 6.53
C LEU A 9 7.53 -7.64 7.61
N ASN A 10 6.96 -7.39 8.80
CA ASN A 10 6.95 -8.37 9.89
C ASN A 10 6.09 -9.59 9.58
N TYR A 11 5.01 -9.43 8.81
CA TYR A 11 4.19 -10.53 8.32
C TYR A 11 4.72 -11.16 7.02
N GLY A 12 5.80 -10.63 6.44
CA GLY A 12 6.31 -11.08 5.14
C GLY A 12 5.33 -10.85 3.99
N ALA A 13 4.48 -9.83 4.11
CA ALA A 13 3.50 -9.45 3.10
C ALA A 13 4.19 -8.93 1.83
N SER A 14 3.59 -9.23 0.68
CA SER A 14 4.01 -8.70 -0.62
C SER A 14 3.49 -7.27 -0.83
N ALA A 15 4.06 -6.57 -1.82
CA ALA A 15 3.54 -5.26 -2.22
C ALA A 15 2.08 -5.33 -2.70
N GLN A 16 1.70 -6.44 -3.35
CA GLN A 16 0.33 -6.68 -3.78
C GLN A 16 -0.64 -6.79 -2.59
N ASP A 17 -0.23 -7.40 -1.48
CA ASP A 17 -1.09 -7.51 -0.28
C ASP A 17 -1.40 -6.13 0.33
N VAL A 18 -0.42 -5.21 0.30
CA VAL A 18 -0.61 -3.81 0.71
C VAL A 18 -1.53 -3.08 -0.27
N ALA A 19 -1.35 -3.28 -1.57
CA ALA A 19 -2.19 -2.71 -2.61
C ALA A 19 -3.67 -3.16 -2.50
N ASP A 20 -3.91 -4.43 -2.18
CA ASP A 20 -5.25 -5.02 -2.06
C ASP A 20 -5.95 -4.70 -0.74
N THR A 21 -5.22 -4.13 0.23
CA THR A 21 -5.80 -3.72 1.51
C THR A 21 -6.64 -2.44 1.36
N CYS A 22 -7.80 -2.40 2.02
CA CYS A 22 -8.64 -1.20 2.05
C CYS A 22 -7.96 -0.08 2.84
N HIS A 23 -7.80 1.06 2.18
CA HIS A 23 -7.30 2.30 2.77
C HIS A 23 -8.46 3.28 2.89
N ALA A 24 -8.61 3.90 4.06
CA ALA A 24 -9.67 4.88 4.27
C ALA A 24 -9.47 6.08 3.33
N HIS A 25 -10.56 6.54 2.71
CA HIS A 25 -10.58 7.73 1.87
C HIS A 25 -11.30 8.89 2.59
N PRO A 26 -10.80 10.15 2.54
CA PRO A 26 -9.50 10.57 2.01
C PRO A 26 -8.40 10.52 3.08
N THR A 27 -7.29 9.80 2.84
CA THR A 27 -6.14 9.79 3.76
C THR A 27 -4.79 9.72 3.03
N LEU A 28 -3.73 10.17 3.71
CA LEU A 28 -2.36 10.00 3.22
C LEU A 28 -1.99 8.52 3.04
N SER A 29 -2.70 7.60 3.70
CA SER A 29 -2.47 6.17 3.56
C SER A 29 -2.72 5.64 2.16
N GLU A 30 -3.61 6.29 1.40
CA GLU A 30 -3.85 5.96 0.00
C GLU A 30 -2.60 6.12 -0.86
N ALA A 31 -1.72 7.08 -0.58
CA ALA A 31 -0.49 7.27 -1.36
C ALA A 31 0.46 6.06 -1.27
N PHE A 32 0.47 5.36 -0.13
CA PHE A 32 1.30 4.16 0.03
C PHE A 32 0.68 2.95 -0.66
N LYS A 33 -0.65 2.81 -0.61
CA LYS A 33 -1.38 1.84 -1.43
C LYS A 33 -1.05 2.03 -2.91
N GLU A 34 -1.13 3.25 -3.41
CA GLU A 34 -0.83 3.57 -4.81
C GLU A 34 0.65 3.31 -5.14
N ALA A 35 1.58 3.61 -4.22
CA ALA A 35 2.99 3.25 -4.39
C ALA A 35 3.20 1.73 -4.46
N ALA A 36 2.44 0.94 -3.68
CA ALA A 36 2.48 -0.51 -3.73
C ALA A 36 1.89 -1.06 -5.05
N MET A 37 0.80 -0.46 -5.54
CA MET A 37 0.24 -0.76 -6.88
C MET A 37 1.20 -0.37 -8.01
N ALA A 38 1.94 0.74 -7.85
CA ALA A 38 2.95 1.20 -8.79
C ALA A 38 4.13 0.23 -8.92
N ALA A 39 4.46 -0.53 -7.87
CA ALA A 39 5.46 -1.61 -7.96
C ALA A 39 5.06 -2.70 -8.99
N HIS A 40 3.77 -2.84 -9.26
CA HIS A 40 3.20 -3.73 -10.29
C HIS A 40 2.76 -2.99 -11.56
N GLY A 41 2.98 -1.67 -11.63
CA GLY A 41 2.65 -0.85 -12.80
C GLY A 41 1.15 -0.59 -12.98
N GLN A 42 0.34 -0.71 -11.92
CA GLN A 42 -1.11 -0.58 -11.97
C GLN A 42 -1.70 0.45 -10.97
N PRO A 43 -1.10 1.64 -10.77
CA PRO A 43 -1.70 2.65 -9.90
C PRO A 43 -2.99 3.21 -10.53
N ILE A 44 -3.94 3.61 -9.68
CA ILE A 44 -5.22 4.20 -10.11
C ILE A 44 -5.17 5.72 -10.03
N ASN A 45 -4.60 6.25 -8.95
CA ASN A 45 -4.49 7.69 -8.70
C ASN A 45 -3.02 8.05 -8.50
N PHE A 46 -2.43 8.71 -9.50
CA PHE A 46 -1.02 9.12 -9.50
C PHE A 46 -0.87 10.65 -9.48
#